data_AF-K2BLF3-F1
#
_entry.id   AF-K2BLF3-F1
#
_cell.length_a   1.000
_cell.length_b   1.000
_cell.length_c   1.000
_cell.angle_alpha   90.00
_cell.angle_beta   90.00
_cell.angle_gamma   90.00
#
_symmetry.space_group_name_H-M   'P 1'
#
loop_
_entity.id
_entity.type
_entity.pdbx_description
1 polymer ?
#
loop_
_entity_poly.entity_id
_entity_poly.type
_entity_poly.pdbx_seq_one_letter_code
_entity_poly.pdbx_strand_id
1 'polypeptide(L)'
;GGAMSVLFFNRNKLFLKWGINGQIESVLAGKPKKAQKLTPMTLIAEADLLSILADNKLELLSKAGIRIFHRFFTRQLVAAVTIEDAIKLEQHYCHQEPFASLGEHTHLILRKK
;
A
#
# COMPACT_ATOMS: atom_id res chain seq x y z
N GLY A 1 11.96 19.33 -17.16
CA GLY A 1 11.53 19.04 -15.78
C GLY A 1 11.92 17.62 -15.42
N GLY A 2 12.38 17.38 -14.18
CA GLY A 2 12.74 16.05 -13.69
C GLY A 2 11.52 15.28 -13.17
N ALA A 3 11.54 13.96 -13.35
CA ALA A 3 10.55 13.04 -12.78
C ALA A 3 11.17 12.27 -11.61
N MET A 4 10.38 11.99 -10.59
CA MET A 4 10.77 11.23 -9.40
C MET A 4 9.80 10.07 -9.21
N SER A 5 10.36 8.88 -8.97
CA SER A 5 9.60 7.66 -8.66
C SER A 5 9.72 7.41 -7.16
N VAL A 6 8.61 7.54 -6.43
CA VAL A 6 8.56 7.31 -4.98
C VAL A 6 7.77 6.04 -4.71
N LEU A 7 8.38 5.12 -3.99
CA LEU A 7 7.70 3.96 -3.44
C LEU A 7 7.70 4.08 -1.92
N PHE A 8 6.53 4.01 -1.30
CA PHE A 8 6.43 4.01 0.16
C PHE A 8 5.54 2.88 0.65
N PHE A 9 5.82 2.45 1.88
CA PHE A 9 5.06 1.41 2.54
C PHE A 9 3.79 2.01 3.15
N ASN A 10 2.63 1.45 2.79
CA ASN A 10 1.35 2.07 3.10
C ASN A 10 0.82 1.61 4.46
N ARG A 11 0.59 2.58 5.34
CA ARG A 11 0.01 2.36 6.67
C ARG A 11 -1.37 1.68 6.61
N ASN A 12 -2.21 2.06 5.65
CA ASN A 12 -3.60 1.59 5.56
C ASN A 12 -3.68 0.09 5.32
N LYS A 13 -2.77 -0.49 4.53
CA LYS A 13 -2.69 -1.94 4.31
C LYS A 13 -2.45 -2.70 5.62
N LEU A 14 -1.54 -2.22 6.48
CA LEU A 14 -1.28 -2.89 7.75
C LEU A 14 -2.51 -2.88 8.65
N PHE A 15 -3.20 -1.74 8.74
CA PHE A 15 -4.44 -1.65 9.49
C PHE A 15 -5.49 -2.63 8.96
N LEU A 16 -5.67 -2.68 7.65
CA LEU A 16 -6.59 -3.62 7.02
C LEU A 16 -6.19 -5.08 7.29
N LYS A 17 -4.90 -5.40 7.22
CA LYS A 17 -4.36 -6.74 7.52
C LYS A 17 -4.55 -7.10 9.00
N TRP A 18 -4.33 -6.19 9.94
CA TRP A 18 -4.56 -6.45 11.35
C TRP A 18 -6.06 -6.61 11.65
N GLY A 19 -6.91 -5.78 11.05
CA GLY A 19 -8.36 -5.90 11.17
C GLY A 19 -8.88 -7.25 10.67
N ILE A 20 -8.49 -7.67 9.47
CA ILE A 20 -8.88 -8.97 8.89
C ILE A 20 -8.36 -10.15 9.74
N ASN A 21 -7.16 -10.03 10.31
CA ASN A 21 -6.60 -11.06 11.20
C ASN A 21 -7.11 -11.00 12.64
N GLY A 22 -8.09 -10.14 12.97
CA GLY A 22 -8.66 -10.01 14.31
C GLY A 22 -7.72 -9.38 15.35
N GLN A 23 -6.67 -8.69 14.92
CA GLN A 23 -5.70 -8.03 15.81
C GLN A 23 -6.16 -6.62 16.20
N ILE A 24 -7.30 -6.54 16.90
CA ILE A 24 -7.99 -5.27 17.22
C ILE A 24 -7.08 -4.33 18.04
N GLU A 25 -6.36 -4.85 19.02
CA GLU A 25 -5.43 -4.04 19.84
C GLU A 25 -4.33 -3.38 19.00
N SER A 26 -3.78 -4.09 17.99
CA SER A 26 -2.76 -3.53 17.09
C SER A 26 -3.33 -2.41 16.21
N VAL A 27 -4.58 -2.55 15.76
CA VAL A 27 -5.28 -1.53 14.97
C VAL A 27 -5.51 -0.28 15.79
N LEU A 28 -6.05 -0.40 17.01
CA LEU A 28 -6.33 0.75 17.87
C LEU A 28 -5.04 1.43 18.35
N ALA A 29 -4.00 0.66 18.68
CA ALA A 29 -2.73 1.20 19.14
C ALA A 29 -1.86 1.78 18.01
N GLY A 30 -2.18 1.50 16.73
CA GLY A 30 -1.37 1.95 15.60
C GLY A 30 -0.01 1.25 15.46
N LYS A 31 0.20 0.13 16.16
CA LYS A 31 1.51 -0.52 16.30
C LYS A 31 1.34 -2.04 16.35
N PRO A 32 2.27 -2.83 15.77
CA PRO A 32 2.18 -4.27 15.86
C PRO A 32 2.41 -4.74 17.31
N LYS A 33 1.56 -5.66 17.80
CA LYS A 33 1.74 -6.31 19.11
C LYS A 33 3.05 -7.10 19.25
N LYS A 34 3.61 -7.56 18.13
CA LYS A 34 4.92 -8.24 18.07
C LYS A 34 5.73 -7.62 16.94
N ALA A 35 6.89 -7.04 17.26
CA ALA A 35 7.81 -6.50 16.26
C ALA A 35 8.28 -7.63 15.33
N GLN A 36 7.71 -7.72 14.13
CA GLN A 36 8.27 -8.55 13.07
C GLN A 36 9.45 -7.81 12.47
N LYS A 37 10.58 -8.51 12.27
CA LYS A 37 11.85 -7.97 11.73
C LYS A 37 11.72 -7.15 10.42
N LEU A 38 10.61 -7.29 9.70
CA LEU A 38 10.37 -6.67 8.40
C LEU A 38 9.20 -5.68 8.40
N THR A 39 8.61 -5.35 9.57
CA THR A 39 7.60 -4.29 9.64
C THR A 39 8.32 -2.95 9.78
N PRO A 40 8.13 -1.99 8.86
CA PRO A 40 8.74 -0.67 8.98
C PRO A 40 8.30 -0.02 10.29
N MET A 41 9.23 0.59 11.01
CA MET A 41 8.91 1.32 12.24
C MET A 41 8.13 2.61 11.96
N THR A 42 8.35 3.21 10.78
CA THR A 42 7.69 4.44 10.35
C THR A 42 6.59 4.10 9.35
N LEU A 43 5.34 4.28 9.76
CA LEU A 43 4.17 4.12 8.90
C LEU A 43 3.74 5.49 8.39
N ILE A 44 3.87 5.71 7.08
CA ILE A 44 3.51 6.97 6.44
C ILE A 44 2.05 6.89 6.02
N ALA A 45 1.25 7.86 6.43
CA ALA A 45 -0.09 8.03 5.87
C ALA A 45 0.03 8.68 4.49
N GLU A 46 -0.77 8.22 3.55
CA GLU A 46 -0.76 8.79 2.20
C GLU A 46 -1.08 10.29 2.21
N ALA A 47 -2.03 10.72 3.06
CA ALA A 47 -2.39 12.13 3.20
C ALA A 47 -1.19 13.01 3.60
N ASP A 48 -0.37 12.55 4.55
CA ASP A 48 0.84 13.27 4.99
C ASP A 48 1.83 13.41 3.83
N LEU A 49 2.02 12.32 3.05
CA LEU A 49 2.89 12.33 1.89
C LEU A 49 2.38 13.30 0.82
N LEU A 50 1.09 13.26 0.49
CA LEU A 50 0.48 14.17 -0.49
C LEU A 50 0.63 15.64 -0.07
N SER A 51 0.50 15.94 1.22
CA SER A 51 0.73 17.29 1.76
C SER A 51 2.16 17.74 1.52
N ILE A 52 3.15 16.92 1.88
CA ILE A 52 4.57 17.23 1.67
C ILE A 52 4.87 17.46 0.18
N LEU A 53 4.28 16.63 -0.69
CA LEU A 53 4.47 16.76 -2.14
C LEU A 53 3.89 18.08 -2.68
N ALA A 54 2.70 18.47 -2.20
CA ALA A 54 2.08 19.74 -2.56
C ALA A 54 2.95 20.94 -2.13
N ASP A 55 3.48 20.91 -0.91
CA ASP A 55 4.36 21.97 -0.37
C ASP A 55 5.65 22.13 -1.19
N ASN A 56 6.15 21.04 -1.77
CA ASN A 56 7.36 21.02 -2.58
C ASN A 56 7.12 21.31 -4.07
N LYS A 57 5.91 21.74 -4.47
CA LYS A 57 5.52 22.01 -5.87
C LYS A 57 5.74 20.81 -6.79
N LEU A 58 5.55 19.60 -6.26
CA LEU A 58 5.59 18.37 -7.03
C LEU A 58 4.18 18.04 -7.51
N GLU A 59 4.03 17.77 -8.81
CA GLU A 59 2.79 17.31 -9.42
C GLU A 59 2.74 15.78 -9.40
N LEU A 60 1.64 15.21 -8.90
CA LEU A 60 1.37 13.79 -8.98
C LEU A 60 0.90 13.43 -10.40
N LEU A 61 1.70 12.64 -11.10
CA LEU A 61 1.38 12.16 -12.46
C LEU A 61 0.65 10.83 -12.46
N SER A 62 1.06 9.91 -11.59
CA SER A 62 0.47 8.58 -11.52
C SER A 62 0.62 8.00 -10.12
N LYS A 63 -0.35 7.17 -9.76
CA LYS A 63 -0.39 6.41 -8.51
C LYS A 63 -0.72 4.95 -8.83
N ALA A 64 0.02 4.03 -8.23
CA ALA A 64 -0.20 2.60 -8.35
C ALA A 64 -0.08 1.91 -6.98
N GLY A 65 -1.07 1.10 -6.61
CA GLY A 65 -0.99 0.18 -5.49
C GLY A 65 -0.28 -1.11 -5.90
N ILE A 66 0.66 -1.56 -5.08
CA ILE A 66 1.42 -2.79 -5.27
C ILE A 66 1.02 -3.80 -4.19
N ARG A 67 0.75 -5.05 -4.59
CA ARG A 67 0.32 -6.15 -3.69
C ARG A 67 -0.98 -5.79 -2.97
N ILE A 68 -1.99 -5.45 -3.73
CA ILE A 68 -3.32 -5.10 -3.25
C ILE A 68 -4.04 -6.34 -2.74
N PHE A 69 -4.03 -7.44 -3.49
CA PHE A 69 -4.69 -8.71 -3.16
C PHE A 69 -3.70 -9.77 -2.68
N HIS A 70 -2.43 -9.65 -3.09
CA HIS A 70 -1.38 -10.54 -2.66
C HIS A 70 -1.28 -10.57 -1.12
N ARG A 71 -1.26 -11.79 -0.55
CA ARG A 71 -1.28 -12.06 0.90
C ARG A 71 -2.56 -11.66 1.66
N PHE A 72 -3.65 -11.28 0.99
CA PHE A 72 -4.98 -11.24 1.65
C PHE A 72 -5.64 -12.61 1.72
N PHE A 73 -5.43 -13.45 0.70
CA PHE A 73 -6.04 -14.77 0.67
C PHE A 73 -5.45 -15.67 1.76
N THR A 74 -6.32 -16.36 2.49
CA THR A 74 -5.93 -17.46 3.37
C THR A 74 -5.30 -18.58 2.55
N ARG A 75 -4.46 -19.40 3.18
CA ARG A 75 -3.70 -20.47 2.50
C ARG A 75 -4.57 -21.40 1.63
N GLN A 76 -5.85 -21.55 1.99
CA GLN A 76 -6.84 -22.33 1.26
C GLN A 76 -7.28 -21.67 -0.06
N LEU A 77 -7.46 -20.35 -0.09
CA LEU A 77 -7.79 -19.59 -1.30
C LEU A 77 -6.58 -19.40 -2.23
N VAL A 78 -5.37 -19.29 -1.67
CA VAL A 78 -4.13 -19.18 -2.47
C VAL A 78 -3.90 -20.42 -3.34
N ALA A 79 -4.32 -21.60 -2.88
CA ALA A 79 -4.18 -22.85 -3.64
C ALA A 79 -5.09 -22.90 -4.89
N ALA A 80 -6.17 -22.12 -4.92
CA ALA A 80 -7.11 -22.06 -6.03
C ALA A 80 -6.78 -20.97 -7.07
N VAL A 81 -5.90 -20.02 -6.74
CA VAL A 81 -5.58 -18.88 -7.61
C VAL A 81 -4.22 -19.11 -8.26
N THR A 82 -4.19 -19.15 -9.59
CA THR A 82 -2.93 -19.23 -10.33
C THR A 82 -2.16 -17.90 -10.19
N ILE A 83 -0.84 -17.97 -10.27
CA ILE A 83 0.02 -16.76 -10.21
C ILE A 83 -0.36 -15.78 -11.34
N GLU A 84 -0.68 -16.29 -12.52
CA GLU A 84 -1.06 -15.48 -13.67
C GLU A 84 -2.37 -14.72 -13.44
N ASP A 85 -3.38 -15.37 -12.86
CA ASP A 85 -4.66 -14.71 -12.56
C ASP A 85 -4.49 -13.66 -11.46
N ALA A 86 -3.67 -13.95 -10.45
CA ALA A 86 -3.31 -12.97 -9.42
C ALA A 86 -2.61 -11.74 -10.02
N ILE A 87 -1.69 -11.93 -10.97
CA ILE A 87 -1.00 -10.82 -11.65
C ILE A 87 -1.99 -10.01 -12.49
N LYS A 88 -2.86 -10.67 -13.27
CA LYS A 88 -3.90 -9.98 -14.05
C LYS A 88 -4.81 -9.14 -13.17
N LEU A 89 -5.21 -9.68 -12.02
CA LEU A 89 -6.04 -8.98 -11.04
C LEU A 89 -5.31 -7.75 -10.46
N GLU A 90 -4.06 -7.91 -10.04
CA GLU A 90 -3.23 -6.80 -9.53
C GLU A 90 -3.03 -5.71 -10.58
N GLN A 91 -2.70 -6.08 -11.83
CA GLN A 91 -2.52 -5.12 -12.92
C GLN A 91 -3.80 -4.37 -13.27
N HIS A 92 -4.96 -5.02 -13.17
CA HIS A 92 -6.24 -4.38 -13.48
C HIS A 92 -6.60 -3.29 -12.46
N TYR A 93 -6.33 -3.53 -11.18
CA TYR A 93 -6.76 -2.64 -10.10
C TYR A 93 -5.64 -1.75 -9.54
N CYS A 94 -4.39 -1.89 -9.99
CA CYS A 94 -3.27 -1.14 -9.42
C CYS A 94 -3.46 0.38 -9.47
N HIS A 95 -4.11 0.92 -10.51
CA HIS A 95 -4.32 2.36 -10.67
C HIS A 95 -5.70 2.86 -10.20
N GLN A 96 -6.60 1.97 -9.79
CA GLN A 96 -7.98 2.34 -9.46
C GLN A 96 -8.14 2.63 -7.97
N GLU A 97 -8.75 3.75 -7.61
CA GLU A 97 -9.20 3.98 -6.24
C GLU A 97 -10.45 3.14 -5.94
N PRO A 98 -10.56 2.51 -4.77
CA PRO A 98 -9.71 2.64 -3.57
C PRO A 98 -8.50 1.70 -3.53
N PHE A 99 -8.33 0.81 -4.52
CA PHE A 99 -7.32 -0.25 -4.51
C PHE A 99 -5.88 0.29 -4.54
N ALA A 100 -5.62 1.36 -5.29
CA ALA A 100 -4.32 2.00 -5.34
C ALA A 100 -3.86 2.55 -3.96
N SER A 101 -4.81 3.02 -3.14
CA SER A 101 -4.60 3.44 -1.74
C SER A 101 -4.51 2.29 -0.74
N LEU A 102 -4.81 1.06 -1.16
CA LEU A 102 -4.87 -0.12 -0.28
C LEU A 102 -3.75 -1.13 -0.56
N GLY A 103 -2.83 -0.83 -1.48
CA GLY A 103 -1.64 -1.63 -1.74
C GLY A 103 -0.72 -1.71 -0.52
N GLU A 104 0.06 -2.79 -0.38
CA GLU A 104 1.13 -2.89 0.63
C GLU A 104 2.17 -1.80 0.45
N HIS A 105 2.46 -1.49 -0.80
CA HIS A 105 3.24 -0.32 -1.18
C HIS A 105 2.43 0.51 -2.16
N THR A 106 2.55 1.82 -2.07
CA THR A 106 2.01 2.73 -3.07
C THR A 106 3.18 3.38 -3.80
N HIS A 107 3.14 3.27 -5.12
CA HIS A 107 4.09 3.87 -6.03
C HIS A 107 3.49 5.15 -6.60
N LEU A 108 4.24 6.24 -6.53
CA LEU A 108 3.87 7.54 -7.04
C LEU A 108 4.92 7.98 -8.06
N ILE A 109 4.45 8.46 -9.20
CA ILE A 109 5.28 9.15 -10.18
C ILE A 109 4.99 10.63 -10.03
N LEU A 110 6.03 11.39 -9.74
CA LEU A 110 5.98 12.81 -9.46
C LEU A 110 6.80 13.57 -10.47
N ARG A 111 6.38 14.79 -10.80
CA ARG A 111 7.13 15.68 -11.67
C ARG A 111 7.29 17.04 -10.99
N LYS A 112 8.50 17.58 -11.05
CA LYS A 112 8.75 18.94 -10.58
C LYS A 112 8.05 19.92 -11.54
N LYS A 113 7.13 20.73 -11.01
CA LYS A 113 6.56 21.87 -11.73
C LYS A 113 7.63 22.91 -12.04
#